data_AF-A0A834HQX8-F1
#
_entry.id   AF-A0A834HQX8-F1
#
_cell.length_a   1.000
_cell.length_b   1.000
_cell.length_c   1.000
_cell.angle_alpha   90.00
_cell.angle_beta   90.00
_cell.angle_gamma   90.00
#
_symmetry.space_group_name_H-M   'P 1'
#
loop_
_entity.id
_entity.type
_entity.pdbx_description
1 polymer ?
#
loop_
_entity_poly.entity_id
_entity_poly.type
_entity_poly.pdbx_seq_one_letter_code
_entity_poly.pdbx_strand_id
1 'polypeptide(L)'
;MAVEQTKRYETLSNQCRSVLGSSDLTHLARSLPTPQGRGLIIKRIFVPPQPPPPPDGVDGDVANGHINTDNIPPPLKDELVIDQLSAVQIKPSHDALKKESDDLKGQIRQIQESLDTLLRIQQRSVDASLYNKANELQEDISMKRFDLKVAQIHLSAINAQKELFTHKLESESSAGRERKMSASSTASMKNKWLKAFKSLKTPPPEET
;
A
#
# COMPACT_ATOMS: atom_id res chain seq x y z
N MET A 1 -67.66 -23.40 5.36
CA MET A 1 -66.46 -24.16 4.94
C MET A 1 -65.71 -23.50 3.78
N ALA A 2 -66.34 -23.19 2.63
CA ALA A 2 -65.63 -22.60 1.47
C ALA A 2 -64.96 -21.24 1.74
N VAL A 3 -65.66 -20.30 2.41
CA VAL A 3 -65.14 -18.94 2.69
C VAL A 3 -63.91 -18.97 3.61
N GLU A 4 -63.88 -19.87 4.58
CA GLU A 4 -62.76 -20.00 5.51
C GLU A 4 -61.52 -20.59 4.80
N GLN A 5 -61.74 -21.50 3.86
CA GLN A 5 -60.70 -22.07 3.03
C GLN A 5 -60.09 -21.01 2.09
N THR A 6 -60.91 -20.16 1.46
CA THR A 6 -60.44 -19.01 0.67
C THR A 6 -59.57 -18.06 1.49
N LYS A 7 -60.02 -17.67 2.69
CA LYS A 7 -59.24 -16.80 3.59
C LYS A 7 -57.87 -17.40 3.95
N ARG A 8 -57.79 -18.72 4.17
CA ARG A 8 -56.51 -19.41 4.44
C ARG A 8 -55.57 -19.35 3.23
N TYR A 9 -56.06 -19.58 2.01
CA TYR A 9 -55.25 -19.50 0.80
C TYR A 9 -54.80 -18.07 0.49
N GLU A 10 -55.65 -17.07 0.69
CA GLU A 10 -55.26 -15.66 0.55
C GLU A 10 -54.17 -15.28 1.56
N THR A 11 -54.32 -15.70 2.82
CA THR A 11 -53.31 -15.46 3.86
C THR A 11 -51.97 -16.08 3.47
N LEU A 12 -51.97 -17.34 3.01
CA LEU A 12 -50.77 -18.02 2.55
C LEU A 12 -50.14 -17.33 1.34
N SER A 13 -50.95 -16.92 0.35
CA SER A 13 -50.44 -16.21 -0.83
C SER A 13 -49.79 -14.87 -0.45
N ASN A 14 -50.42 -14.13 0.47
CA ASN A 14 -49.88 -12.87 0.99
C ASN A 14 -48.56 -13.09 1.73
N GLN A 15 -48.46 -14.14 2.54
CA GLN A 15 -47.20 -14.51 3.20
C GLN A 15 -46.11 -14.84 2.19
N CYS A 16 -46.38 -15.66 1.17
CA CYS A 16 -45.40 -15.97 0.13
C CYS A 16 -44.92 -14.73 -0.63
N ARG A 17 -45.81 -13.77 -0.93
CA ARG A 17 -45.46 -12.51 -1.59
C ARG A 17 -44.69 -11.54 -0.69
N SER A 18 -44.84 -11.68 0.63
CA SER A 18 -44.12 -10.85 1.60
C SER A 18 -42.66 -11.27 1.82
N VAL A 19 -42.25 -12.43 1.27
CA VAL A 19 -40.86 -12.90 1.32
C VAL A 19 -39.97 -11.97 0.50
N LEU A 20 -38.99 -11.35 1.16
CA LEU A 20 -38.03 -10.43 0.56
C LEU A 20 -36.62 -10.85 0.96
N GLY A 21 -35.93 -11.56 0.07
CA GLY A 21 -34.61 -12.13 0.36
C GLY A 21 -33.55 -11.10 0.79
N SER A 22 -33.64 -9.84 0.35
CA SER A 22 -32.76 -8.76 0.79
C SER A 22 -32.97 -8.38 2.27
N SER A 23 -34.23 -8.36 2.71
CA SER A 23 -34.58 -8.14 4.12
C SER A 23 -34.06 -9.30 4.97
N ASP A 24 -34.33 -10.53 4.54
CA ASP A 24 -33.91 -11.75 5.24
C ASP A 24 -32.38 -11.81 5.37
N LEU A 25 -31.65 -11.48 4.30
CA LEU A 25 -30.18 -11.43 4.32
C LEU A 25 -29.66 -10.33 5.25
N THR A 26 -30.34 -9.18 5.32
CA THR A 26 -29.98 -8.10 6.23
C THR A 26 -30.20 -8.51 7.69
N HIS A 27 -31.31 -9.17 7.99
CA HIS A 27 -31.58 -9.72 9.32
C HIS A 27 -30.54 -10.77 9.70
N LEU A 28 -30.22 -11.69 8.79
CA LEU A 28 -29.17 -12.68 8.97
C LEU A 28 -27.82 -12.00 9.29
N ALA A 29 -27.40 -11.04 8.47
CA ALA A 29 -26.13 -10.32 8.66
C ALA A 29 -26.03 -9.64 10.04
N ARG A 30 -27.14 -9.10 10.56
CA ARG A 30 -27.19 -8.51 11.91
C ARG A 30 -27.19 -9.54 13.03
N SER A 31 -27.71 -10.74 12.77
CA SER A 31 -27.73 -11.84 13.74
C SER A 31 -26.40 -12.56 13.88
N LEU A 32 -25.52 -12.45 12.87
CA LEU A 32 -24.19 -13.02 12.92
C LEU A 32 -23.31 -12.23 13.90
N PRO A 33 -22.54 -12.91 14.76
CA PRO A 33 -21.62 -12.23 15.67
C PRO A 33 -20.59 -11.45 14.85
N THR A 34 -20.36 -10.19 15.22
CA THR A 34 -19.32 -9.38 14.59
C THR A 34 -17.97 -10.06 14.84
N PRO A 35 -17.16 -10.34 13.80
CA PRO A 35 -15.87 -10.99 13.98
C PRO A 35 -14.96 -10.14 14.87
N GLN A 36 -14.80 -10.58 16.12
CA GLN A 36 -13.88 -10.02 17.10
C GLN A 36 -12.46 -10.43 16.66
N GLY A 37 -11.73 -9.56 15.96
CA GLY A 37 -10.33 -9.86 15.65
C GLY A 37 -9.74 -9.22 14.40
N ARG A 38 -10.55 -8.60 13.53
CA ARG A 38 -10.00 -7.74 12.48
C ARG A 38 -10.12 -6.29 12.95
N GLY A 39 -9.18 -5.89 13.81
CA GLY A 39 -8.92 -4.47 14.00
C GLY A 39 -8.72 -3.77 12.65
N LEU A 40 -8.88 -2.45 12.61
CA LEU A 40 -8.57 -1.67 11.41
C LEU A 40 -7.22 -2.14 10.86
N ILE A 41 -7.10 -2.31 9.54
CA ILE A 41 -5.83 -2.64 8.90
C ILE A 41 -4.87 -1.50 9.27
N ILE A 42 -4.00 -1.75 10.26
CA ILE A 42 -2.96 -0.81 10.65
C ILE A 42 -2.01 -0.79 9.46
N LYS A 43 -2.08 0.27 8.66
CA LYS A 43 -1.07 0.55 7.65
C LYS A 43 0.25 0.70 8.40
N ARG A 44 1.11 -0.33 8.34
CA ARG A 44 2.49 -0.21 8.83
C ARG A 44 3.23 0.67 7.83
N ILE A 45 3.18 1.98 8.06
CA ILE A 45 4.07 2.92 7.39
C ILE A 45 5.48 2.53 7.80
N PHE A 46 6.42 2.58 6.86
CA PHE A 46 7.81 2.33 7.16
C PHE A 46 8.29 3.38 8.16
N VAL A 47 8.76 2.93 9.33
CA VAL A 47 9.39 3.80 10.33
C VAL A 47 10.87 3.47 10.30
N PRO A 48 11.74 4.41 9.87
CA PRO A 48 13.18 4.21 9.90
C PRO A 48 13.65 3.91 11.34
N PRO A 49 14.69 3.08 11.53
CA PRO A 49 15.26 2.84 12.85
C PRO A 49 15.67 4.18 13.48
N GLN A 50 15.05 4.57 14.61
CA GLN A 50 15.50 5.75 15.34
C GLN A 50 16.79 5.44 16.11
N PRO A 51 17.72 6.42 16.21
CA PRO A 51 18.88 6.28 17.07
C PRO A 51 18.43 6.06 18.54
N PRO A 52 19.23 5.34 19.36
CA PRO A 52 18.89 5.08 20.75
C PRO A 52 18.73 6.41 21.51
N PRO A 53 17.77 6.50 22.45
CA PRO A 53 17.62 7.69 23.27
C PRO A 53 18.93 7.96 24.04
N PRO A 54 19.33 9.24 24.19
CA PRO A 54 20.49 9.58 24.99
C PRO A 54 20.30 9.03 26.41
N PRO A 55 21.36 8.53 27.06
CA PRO A 55 21.26 8.01 28.42
C PRO A 55 20.76 9.11 29.35
N ASP A 56 19.65 8.85 30.06
CA ASP A 56 19.19 9.70 31.14
C ASP A 56 20.30 9.80 32.20
N GLY A 57 20.80 11.01 32.45
CA GLY A 57 21.65 11.28 33.60
C GLY A 57 23.01 11.92 33.33
N VAL A 58 23.06 13.05 32.62
CA VAL A 58 24.06 14.09 32.93
C VAL A 58 23.34 15.42 33.14
N ASP A 59 22.90 15.63 34.39
CA ASP A 59 22.70 16.97 34.93
C ASP A 59 24.04 17.71 34.81
N GLY A 60 24.12 18.64 33.87
CA GLY A 60 25.35 19.38 33.59
C GLY A 60 25.13 20.46 32.55
N ASP A 61 24.68 21.62 33.04
CA ASP A 61 24.70 22.94 32.41
C ASP A 61 24.18 23.07 30.97
N VAL A 62 22.94 23.60 30.91
CA VAL A 62 22.44 24.49 29.87
C VAL A 62 23.37 25.71 29.71
N ALA A 63 24.47 25.55 28.98
CA ALA A 63 25.38 26.65 28.63
C ALA A 63 25.96 26.53 27.22
N ASN A 64 25.15 26.13 26.24
CA ASN A 64 25.17 26.61 24.85
C ASN A 64 24.17 25.77 24.05
N GLY A 65 23.15 26.40 23.49
CA GLY A 65 22.11 25.77 22.68
C GLY A 65 22.59 25.24 21.33
N HIS A 66 23.50 24.27 21.35
CA HIS A 66 23.89 23.49 20.18
C HIS A 66 23.61 22.02 20.50
N ILE A 67 22.36 21.61 20.30
CA ILE A 67 22.09 20.21 19.99
C ILE A 67 22.93 19.94 18.74
N ASN A 68 23.94 19.08 18.83
CA ASN A 68 24.74 18.65 17.69
C ASN A 68 23.82 17.87 16.73
N THR A 69 23.04 18.61 15.93
CA THR A 69 22.15 18.12 14.88
C THR A 69 22.93 17.40 13.77
N ASP A 70 24.25 17.59 13.72
CA ASP A 70 25.16 16.97 12.75
C ASP A 70 25.28 15.44 12.87
N ASN A 71 24.87 14.86 14.01
CA ASN A 71 24.89 13.41 14.24
C ASN A 71 23.51 12.75 14.20
N ILE A 72 22.43 13.51 14.00
CA ILE A 72 21.12 12.90 13.74
C ILE A 72 21.07 12.54 12.25
N PRO A 73 20.95 11.25 11.88
CA PRO A 73 20.74 10.87 10.49
C PRO A 73 19.51 11.62 9.96
N PRO A 74 19.59 12.22 8.75
CA PRO A 74 18.44 12.90 8.16
C PRO A 74 17.22 11.96 8.19
N PRO A 75 16.03 12.44 8.58
CA PRO A 75 14.85 11.59 8.62
C PRO A 75 14.64 10.99 7.23
N LEU A 76 14.75 9.66 7.13
CA LEU A 76 14.48 8.93 5.89
C LEU A 76 12.99 9.04 5.60
N LYS A 77 12.67 9.71 4.49
CA LYS A 77 11.31 9.78 3.93
C LYS A 77 11.08 8.54 3.06
N ASP A 78 9.83 8.23 2.70
CA ASP A 78 9.45 7.16 1.77
C ASP A 78 9.94 7.48 0.32
N GLU A 79 11.25 7.62 0.16
CA GLU A 79 11.93 8.09 -1.03
C GLU A 79 13.01 7.10 -1.43
N LEU A 80 13.25 7.00 -2.74
CA LEU A 80 14.23 6.08 -3.28
C LEU A 80 15.66 6.62 -3.08
N VAL A 81 16.43 5.98 -2.19
CA VAL A 81 17.85 6.27 -1.97
C VAL A 81 18.68 5.61 -3.08
N ILE A 82 19.52 6.39 -3.75
CA ILE A 82 20.33 5.92 -4.89
C ILE A 82 21.80 6.11 -4.61
N ASP A 83 22.57 5.05 -4.82
CA ASP A 83 24.02 5.12 -4.98
C ASP A 83 24.42 5.15 -6.46
N GLN A 84 25.72 5.38 -6.72
CA GLN A 84 26.22 5.56 -8.08
C GLN A 84 26.07 4.32 -8.97
N LEU A 85 26.01 3.11 -8.40
CA LEU A 85 25.79 1.87 -9.12
C LEU A 85 24.30 1.65 -9.43
N SER A 86 23.43 2.05 -8.50
CA SER A 86 21.97 1.89 -8.57
C SER A 86 21.31 2.88 -9.53
N ALA A 87 21.92 4.05 -9.77
CA ALA A 87 21.42 5.06 -10.70
C ALA A 87 21.16 4.52 -12.12
N VAL A 88 22.01 3.59 -12.58
CA VAL A 88 21.89 2.96 -13.91
C VAL A 88 20.59 2.15 -14.06
N GLN A 89 20.02 1.66 -12.96
CA GLN A 89 18.84 0.79 -12.98
C GLN A 89 17.51 1.55 -12.88
N ILE A 90 17.53 2.85 -12.58
CA ILE A 90 16.31 3.63 -12.34
C ILE A 90 15.44 3.72 -13.58
N LYS A 91 16.04 4.13 -14.70
CA LYS A 91 15.30 4.28 -15.96
C LYS A 91 14.78 2.95 -16.52
N PRO A 92 15.60 1.87 -16.61
CA PRO A 92 15.10 0.55 -16.98
C PRO A 92 13.95 0.05 -16.08
N SER A 93 14.08 0.23 -14.75
CA SER A 93 13.05 -0.20 -13.80
C SER A 93 11.75 0.59 -13.99
N HIS A 94 11.84 1.91 -14.15
CA HIS A 94 10.68 2.76 -14.45
C HIS A 94 9.97 2.33 -15.75
N ASP A 95 10.74 2.10 -16.82
CA ASP A 95 10.18 1.75 -18.13
C ASP A 95 9.53 0.35 -18.10
N ALA A 96 10.10 -0.59 -17.33
CA ALA A 96 9.50 -1.90 -17.07
C ALA A 96 8.17 -1.80 -16.28
N LEU A 97 8.15 -1.03 -15.19
CA LEU A 97 6.94 -0.78 -14.39
C LEU A 97 5.85 -0.09 -15.20
N LYS A 98 6.23 0.82 -16.10
CA LYS A 98 5.28 1.47 -17.02
C LYS A 98 4.62 0.46 -17.94
N LYS A 99 5.42 -0.43 -18.57
CA LYS A 99 4.91 -1.49 -19.44
C LYS A 99 3.96 -2.41 -18.68
N GLU A 100 4.35 -2.89 -17.50
CA GLU A 100 3.50 -3.77 -16.68
C GLU A 100 2.19 -3.09 -16.26
N SER A 101 2.23 -1.81 -15.91
CA SER A 101 1.04 -0.99 -15.64
C SER A 101 0.08 -0.98 -16.85
N ASP A 102 0.61 -0.79 -18.05
CA ASP A 102 -0.20 -0.70 -19.26
C ASP A 102 -0.78 -2.07 -19.66
N ASP A 103 0.01 -3.15 -19.50
CA ASP A 103 -0.46 -4.53 -19.67
C ASP A 103 -1.60 -4.87 -18.69
N LEU A 104 -1.45 -4.52 -17.40
CA LEU A 104 -2.48 -4.73 -16.38
C LEU A 104 -3.76 -3.93 -16.66
N LYS A 105 -3.65 -2.70 -17.18
CA LYS A 105 -4.83 -1.94 -17.63
C LYS A 105 -5.57 -2.63 -18.77
N GLY A 106 -4.83 -3.21 -19.72
CA GLY A 106 -5.40 -4.02 -20.80
C GLY A 106 -6.16 -5.23 -20.25
N GLN A 107 -5.55 -5.97 -19.33
CA GLN A 107 -6.20 -7.11 -18.67
C GLN A 107 -7.46 -6.70 -17.90
N ILE A 108 -7.41 -5.62 -17.12
CA ILE A 108 -8.57 -5.11 -16.38
C ILE A 108 -9.74 -4.81 -17.33
N ARG A 109 -9.46 -4.15 -18.46
CA ARG A 109 -10.49 -3.84 -19.46
C ARG A 109 -11.12 -5.13 -20.01
N GLN A 110 -10.30 -6.10 -20.38
CA GLN A 110 -10.79 -7.39 -20.90
C GLN A 110 -11.64 -8.14 -19.88
N ILE A 111 -11.23 -8.15 -18.61
CA ILE A 111 -11.99 -8.80 -17.53
C ILE A 111 -13.34 -8.10 -17.33
N GLN A 112 -13.38 -6.76 -17.39
CA GLN A 112 -14.61 -5.98 -17.29
C GLN A 112 -15.58 -6.32 -18.43
N GLU A 113 -15.12 -6.34 -19.67
CA GLU A 113 -15.94 -6.69 -20.85
C GLU A 113 -16.49 -8.13 -20.75
N SER A 114 -15.68 -9.07 -20.25
CA SER A 114 -16.10 -10.45 -20.01
C SER A 114 -17.17 -10.53 -18.91
N LEU A 115 -16.98 -9.81 -17.80
CA LEU A 115 -17.91 -9.74 -16.69
C LEU A 115 -19.27 -9.16 -17.13
N ASP A 116 -19.27 -8.07 -17.89
CA ASP A 116 -20.49 -7.45 -18.42
C ASP A 116 -21.24 -8.37 -19.38
N THR A 117 -20.52 -9.21 -20.12
CA THR A 117 -21.12 -10.22 -20.99
C THR A 117 -21.79 -11.32 -20.17
N LEU A 118 -21.12 -11.84 -19.13
CA LEU A 118 -21.69 -12.86 -18.25
C LEU A 118 -22.93 -12.36 -17.51
N LEU A 119 -22.90 -11.13 -16.97
CA LEU A 119 -24.05 -10.51 -16.31
C LEU A 119 -25.26 -10.42 -17.24
N ARG A 120 -25.06 -10.03 -18.50
CA ARG A 120 -26.15 -9.99 -19.50
C ARG A 120 -26.69 -11.37 -19.87
N ILE A 121 -25.87 -12.42 -19.86
CA ILE A 121 -26.33 -13.80 -20.12
C ILE A 121 -27.09 -14.34 -18.90
N GLN A 122 -26.59 -14.07 -17.70
CA GLN A 122 -27.25 -14.47 -16.46
C GLN A 122 -28.65 -13.85 -16.37
N GLN A 123 -28.77 -12.54 -16.62
CA GLN A 123 -30.06 -11.86 -16.59
C GLN A 123 -31.07 -12.51 -17.56
N ARG A 124 -30.66 -12.76 -18.81
CA ARG A 124 -31.50 -13.45 -19.80
C ARG A 124 -31.90 -14.86 -19.37
N SER A 125 -31.02 -15.56 -18.64
CA SER A 125 -31.30 -16.90 -18.13
C SER A 125 -32.34 -16.85 -17.01
N VAL A 126 -32.26 -15.86 -16.10
CA VAL A 126 -33.27 -15.62 -15.07
C VAL A 126 -34.62 -15.26 -15.68
N ASP A 127 -34.64 -14.35 -16.66
CA ASP A 127 -35.86 -13.93 -17.35
C ASP A 127 -36.54 -15.11 -18.09
N ALA A 128 -35.74 -16.04 -18.61
CA ALA A 128 -36.20 -17.28 -19.23
C ALA A 128 -36.51 -18.41 -18.23
N SER A 129 -36.43 -18.16 -16.91
CA SER A 129 -36.60 -19.16 -15.85
C SER A 129 -35.62 -20.35 -15.92
N LEU A 130 -34.45 -20.17 -16.52
CA LEU A 130 -33.37 -21.15 -16.62
C LEU A 130 -32.44 -21.09 -15.39
N TYR A 131 -32.98 -21.40 -14.22
CA TYR A 131 -32.28 -21.19 -12.94
C TYR A 131 -30.99 -22.00 -12.79
N ASN A 132 -30.91 -23.22 -13.31
CA ASN A 132 -29.66 -24.00 -13.28
C ASN A 132 -28.52 -23.29 -14.03
N LYS A 133 -28.82 -22.76 -15.22
CA LYS A 133 -27.86 -21.98 -16.01
C LYS A 133 -27.50 -20.66 -15.34
N ALA A 134 -28.48 -20.00 -14.70
CA ALA A 134 -28.22 -18.77 -13.95
C ALA A 134 -27.29 -19.00 -12.75
N ASN A 135 -27.40 -20.18 -12.09
CA ASN A 135 -26.53 -20.58 -10.99
C ASN A 135 -25.10 -20.89 -11.48
N GLU A 136 -24.95 -21.66 -12.57
CA GLU A 136 -23.63 -21.91 -13.17
C GLU A 136 -22.91 -20.59 -13.53
N LEU A 137 -23.63 -19.67 -14.20
CA LEU A 137 -23.08 -18.36 -14.55
C LEU A 137 -22.74 -17.50 -13.32
N GLN A 138 -23.42 -17.70 -12.18
CA GLN A 138 -23.12 -16.97 -10.95
C GLN A 138 -21.75 -17.34 -10.38
N GLU A 139 -21.33 -18.61 -10.52
CA GLU A 139 -20.00 -19.05 -10.13
C GLU A 139 -18.93 -18.40 -11.01
N ASP A 140 -19.13 -18.40 -12.33
CA ASP A 140 -18.24 -17.71 -13.28
C ASP A 140 -18.14 -16.20 -13.01
N ILE A 141 -19.27 -15.54 -12.74
CA ILE A 141 -19.32 -14.12 -12.36
C ILE A 141 -18.52 -13.86 -11.09
N SER A 142 -18.64 -14.74 -10.09
CA SER A 142 -17.94 -14.62 -8.82
C SER A 142 -16.43 -14.72 -9.02
N MET A 143 -15.98 -15.68 -9.84
CA MET A 143 -14.57 -15.83 -10.22
C MET A 143 -14.06 -14.61 -10.99
N LYS A 144 -14.80 -14.10 -11.98
CA LYS A 144 -14.40 -12.90 -12.73
C LYS A 144 -14.31 -11.65 -11.87
N ARG A 145 -15.20 -11.47 -10.89
CA ARG A 145 -15.11 -10.37 -9.92
C ARG A 145 -13.87 -10.48 -9.04
N PHE A 146 -13.49 -11.70 -8.66
CA PHE A 146 -12.27 -11.95 -7.93
C PHE A 146 -11.03 -11.59 -8.77
N ASP A 147 -10.93 -12.10 -10.00
CA ASP A 147 -9.82 -11.82 -10.93
C ASP A 147 -9.66 -10.32 -11.17
N LEU A 148 -10.79 -9.62 -11.42
CA LEU A 148 -10.81 -8.17 -11.57
C LEU A 148 -10.22 -7.47 -10.35
N LYS A 149 -10.59 -7.90 -9.15
CA LYS A 149 -10.13 -7.29 -7.91
C LYS A 149 -8.63 -7.52 -7.70
N VAL A 150 -8.13 -8.71 -7.99
CA VAL A 150 -6.70 -9.03 -7.93
C VAL A 150 -5.91 -8.15 -8.89
N ALA A 151 -6.36 -8.05 -10.15
CA ALA A 151 -5.70 -7.21 -11.16
C ALA A 151 -5.67 -5.72 -10.76
N GLN A 152 -6.76 -5.21 -10.16
CA GLN A 152 -6.81 -3.84 -9.62
C GLN A 152 -5.82 -3.61 -8.48
N ILE A 153 -5.67 -4.58 -7.56
CA ILE A 153 -4.70 -4.51 -6.46
C ILE A 153 -3.28 -4.47 -7.03
N HIS A 154 -2.98 -5.35 -8.00
CA HIS A 154 -1.67 -5.37 -8.65
C HIS A 154 -1.37 -4.06 -9.37
N LEU A 155 -2.31 -3.54 -10.16
CA LEU A 155 -2.15 -2.25 -10.83
C LEU A 155 -1.90 -1.11 -9.83
N SER A 156 -2.58 -1.14 -8.68
CA SER A 156 -2.37 -0.14 -7.62
C SER A 156 -0.97 -0.21 -7.03
N ALA A 157 -0.46 -1.42 -6.79
CA ALA A 157 0.90 -1.64 -6.31
C ALA A 157 1.97 -1.17 -7.32
N ILE A 158 1.81 -1.52 -8.61
CA ILE A 158 2.72 -1.10 -9.68
C ILE A 158 2.69 0.42 -9.87
N ASN A 159 1.52 1.06 -9.80
CA ASN A 159 1.43 2.52 -9.90
C ASN A 159 2.14 3.22 -8.74
N ALA A 160 2.02 2.71 -7.51
CA ALA A 160 2.74 3.26 -6.36
C ALA A 160 4.25 3.14 -6.52
N GLN A 161 4.74 2.00 -7.03
CA GLN A 161 6.16 1.83 -7.33
C GLN A 161 6.60 2.80 -8.44
N LYS A 162 5.84 2.88 -9.53
CA LYS A 162 6.15 3.76 -10.67
C LYS A 162 6.27 5.22 -10.22
N GLU A 163 5.34 5.70 -9.39
CA GLU A 163 5.35 7.05 -8.83
C GLU A 163 6.66 7.35 -8.07
N LEU A 164 7.15 6.40 -7.27
CA LEU A 164 8.43 6.51 -6.56
C LEU A 164 9.62 6.68 -7.53
N PHE A 165 9.65 5.91 -8.62
CA PHE A 165 10.69 6.03 -9.65
C PHE A 165 10.56 7.32 -10.49
N THR A 166 9.33 7.77 -10.77
CA THR A 166 9.07 9.02 -11.50
C THR A 166 9.55 10.23 -10.71
N HIS A 167 9.19 10.35 -9.42
CA HIS A 167 9.64 11.44 -8.55
C HIS A 167 11.16 11.57 -8.55
N LYS A 168 11.86 10.44 -8.64
CA LYS A 168 13.32 10.42 -8.70
C LYS A 168 13.91 10.89 -10.03
N LEU A 169 13.34 10.47 -11.16
CA LEU A 169 13.77 10.92 -12.49
C LEU A 169 13.61 12.45 -12.64
N GLU A 170 12.57 13.04 -12.05
CA GLU A 170 12.35 14.49 -12.02
C GLU A 170 13.32 15.22 -11.06
N SER A 171 13.66 14.60 -9.93
CA SER A 171 14.68 15.12 -9.00
C SER A 171 16.08 15.17 -9.62
N GLU A 172 16.48 14.17 -10.41
CA GLU A 172 17.80 14.14 -11.06
C GLU A 172 17.93 15.18 -12.19
N SER A 173 16.84 15.46 -12.90
CA SER A 173 16.80 16.47 -13.96
C SER A 173 16.78 17.92 -13.43
N SER A 174 16.32 18.14 -12.19
CA SER A 174 16.44 19.44 -11.50
C SER A 174 17.78 19.62 -10.77
N ALA A 175 18.34 18.56 -10.16
CA ALA A 175 19.63 18.58 -9.46
C ALA A 175 20.86 18.78 -10.39
N GLY A 176 20.67 18.70 -11.71
CA GLY A 176 21.66 19.04 -12.73
C GLY A 176 21.82 20.55 -12.97
N ARG A 177 20.86 21.38 -12.54
CA ARG A 177 20.84 22.83 -12.86
C ARG A 177 21.37 23.73 -11.75
N GLU A 178 21.54 23.24 -10.52
CA GLU A 178 21.93 24.07 -9.36
C GLU A 178 23.29 23.72 -8.72
N ARG A 179 24.08 22.82 -9.29
CA ARG A 179 25.43 22.53 -8.76
C ARG A 179 26.52 23.36 -9.43
N LYS A 180 26.42 24.68 -9.23
CA LYS A 180 27.56 25.61 -9.33
C LYS A 180 27.70 26.39 -8.02
N MET A 181 28.15 25.72 -6.96
CA MET A 181 28.81 26.26 -5.75
C MET A 181 29.27 25.03 -4.95
N SER A 182 30.50 24.82 -4.49
CA SER A 182 31.75 25.57 -4.53
C SER A 182 32.88 24.53 -4.51
N ALA A 183 33.90 24.69 -5.34
CA ALA A 183 35.20 24.09 -5.06
C ALA A 183 35.78 24.81 -3.85
N SER A 184 35.53 24.32 -2.64
CA SER A 184 36.18 24.82 -1.43
C SER A 184 36.54 23.66 -0.50
N SER A 185 37.82 23.31 -0.57
CA SER A 185 38.63 22.71 0.49
C SER A 185 38.09 21.46 1.19
N THR A 186 38.10 20.33 0.48
CA THR A 186 38.12 19.00 1.09
C THR A 186 39.49 18.77 1.75
N ALA A 187 39.69 19.30 2.95
CA ALA A 187 40.62 18.70 3.89
C ALA A 187 40.11 17.27 4.14
N SER A 188 40.74 16.30 3.47
CA SER A 188 40.35 14.90 3.40
C SER A 188 39.91 14.38 4.77
N MET A 189 38.71 13.80 4.85
CA MET A 189 38.15 13.23 6.07
C MET A 189 39.13 12.24 6.73
N LYS A 190 39.95 11.58 5.92
CA LYS A 190 41.07 10.74 6.33
C LYS A 190 42.06 11.45 7.27
N ASN A 191 42.35 12.74 7.05
CA ASN A 191 43.23 13.54 7.90
C ASN A 191 42.59 13.88 9.25
N LYS A 192 41.26 14.04 9.31
CA LYS A 192 40.54 14.28 10.57
C LYS A 192 40.59 13.05 11.47
N TRP A 193 40.30 11.87 10.90
CA TRP A 193 40.41 10.59 11.61
C TRP A 193 41.84 10.30 12.07
N LEU A 194 42.83 10.54 11.22
CA LEU A 194 44.23 10.30 11.57
C LEU A 194 44.72 11.20 12.71
N LYS A 195 44.26 12.46 12.77
CA LYS A 195 44.55 13.37 13.89
C LYS A 195 43.87 12.92 15.19
N ALA A 196 42.63 12.46 15.13
CA ALA A 196 41.91 11.93 16.29
C ALA A 196 42.63 10.71 16.90
N PHE A 197 43.08 9.76 16.07
CA PHE A 197 43.86 8.61 16.54
C PHE A 197 45.21 8.99 17.15
N LYS A 198 45.91 9.98 16.57
CA LYS A 198 47.19 10.45 17.10
C LYS A 198 47.03 11.23 18.42
N SER A 199 45.90 11.91 18.60
CA SER A 199 45.57 12.65 19.82
C SER A 199 45.26 11.76 21.03
N LEU A 200 44.96 10.47 20.82
CA LEU A 200 44.64 9.51 21.89
C LEU A 200 45.90 8.91 22.57
N LYS A 201 47.11 9.35 22.20
CA LYS A 201 48.34 8.90 22.87
C LYS A 201 48.51 9.68 24.19
N THR A 202 48.14 9.03 25.28
CA THR A 202 48.39 9.47 26.66
C THR A 202 49.90 9.50 26.96
N PRO A 203 50.42 10.51 27.67
CA PRO A 203 51.80 10.48 28.17
C PRO A 203 51.98 9.34 29.19
N PRO A 204 53.20 8.77 29.33
CA PRO A 204 53.47 7.69 30.27
C PRO A 204 53.30 8.15 31.72
N PRO A 205 52.96 7.24 32.65
CA PRO A 205 52.77 7.57 34.05
C PRO A 205 54.09 8.07 34.66
N GLU A 206 54.04 9.19 35.40
CA GLU A 206 55.19 9.64 36.19
C GLU A 206 55.43 8.66 37.35
N GLU A 207 56.64 8.11 37.40
CA GLU A 207 57.11 7.32 38.54
C GLU A 207 57.26 8.24 39.76
N THR A 208 56.57 7.88 40.85
CA THR A 208 56.85 8.38 42.21
C THR A 208 57.17 7.21 43.11
#